data_AF-A0A2D6S1F4-F1
#
_entry.id   AF-A0A2D6S1F4-F1
#
_cell.length_a   1.000
_cell.length_b   1.000
_cell.length_c   1.000
_cell.angle_alpha   90.00
_cell.angle_beta   90.00
_cell.angle_gamma   90.00
#
_symmetry.space_group_name_H-M   'P 1'
#
loop_
_entity.id
_entity.type
_entity.pdbx_description
1 polymer ?
#
loop_
_entity_poly.entity_id
_entity_poly.type
_entity_poly.pdbx_seq_one_letter_code
_entity_poly.pdbx_strand_id
1 'polypeptide(L)'
;MNQLILEQAIEIAHSKYKSKQYHQVKQILQQILQHSNENISVYLLMGNVHYCLSEYQQAVEIYSYVTKIAPDMAAVHVNLGNSYAKLECFDDAIISYEKAIAIDPSFLKVACRNAVYVHSMNQQIIPALEMCGEVLDNSCDSNSLNVTLGSKCNRSNPSPTYSSHVNIYNKLHIDGDLKNGIRPEEMYMGISTIPWIVAIKDLVDLTNSNTLLDYGSGKGIQYKTVLPEDENHTEYQNLRDYWKVSEIHCYDPAYPPHQNLPNRQFDGVISTDVLEHCHQEDMKWIIDEIFSSAKRFVFANVACYKASKSLPNGKNAHCTIRPSVWWDLVLKSIAQNHPEVKYCVLVKYIWSDIKGDESVFQVLSNLKPPELAEIELNPSSTTIRQIRQEREDLVPHTLHGKDERVYYPLEGVAVDRKSTV
;
A
#
# COMPACT_ATOMS: atom_id res chain seq x y z
N MET A 1 14.39 14.11 -42.21
CA MET A 1 15.04 14.83 -41.08
C MET A 1 16.52 14.45 -41.08
N ASN A 2 17.47 15.39 -40.92
CA ASN A 2 18.90 15.04 -40.81
C ASN A 2 19.20 14.44 -39.42
N GLN A 3 20.18 13.55 -39.29
CA GLN A 3 20.51 12.79 -38.08
C GLN A 3 20.73 13.67 -36.85
N LEU A 4 21.43 14.81 -37.00
CA LEU A 4 21.64 15.76 -35.90
C LEU A 4 20.32 16.36 -35.36
N ILE A 5 19.36 16.62 -36.25
CA ILE A 5 18.04 17.16 -35.87
C ILE A 5 17.23 16.08 -35.12
N LEU A 6 17.37 14.83 -35.53
CA LEU A 6 16.72 13.69 -34.89
C LEU A 6 17.25 13.46 -33.47
N GLU A 7 18.58 13.49 -33.28
CA GLU A 7 19.21 13.35 -31.97
C GLU A 7 18.77 14.49 -31.02
N GLN A 8 18.77 15.74 -31.50
CA GLN A 8 18.26 16.88 -30.74
C GLN A 8 16.79 16.73 -30.36
N ALA A 9 15.94 16.25 -31.26
CA ALA A 9 14.52 16.04 -30.98
C ALA A 9 14.29 14.97 -29.90
N ILE A 10 15.10 13.90 -29.90
CA ILE A 10 15.06 12.85 -28.87
C ILE A 10 15.49 13.42 -27.50
N GLU A 11 16.55 14.22 -27.43
CA GLU A 11 16.98 14.87 -26.19
C GLU A 11 15.90 15.80 -25.63
N ILE A 12 15.26 16.61 -26.49
CA ILE A 12 14.14 17.47 -26.09
C ILE A 12 12.98 16.63 -25.56
N ALA A 13 12.65 15.52 -26.22
CA ALA A 13 11.60 14.60 -25.78
C ALA A 13 11.89 14.04 -24.38
N HIS A 14 13.12 13.58 -24.11
CA HIS A 14 13.54 13.11 -22.79
C HIS A 14 13.49 14.19 -21.72
N SER A 15 13.96 15.40 -22.03
CA SER A 15 13.92 16.53 -21.10
C SER A 15 12.48 16.91 -20.72
N LYS A 16 11.57 16.93 -21.71
CA LYS A 16 10.14 17.16 -21.49
C LYS A 16 9.47 16.02 -20.73
N TYR A 17 9.88 14.77 -20.96
CA TYR A 17 9.42 13.62 -20.21
C TYR A 17 9.80 13.72 -18.73
N LYS A 18 11.06 14.07 -18.43
CA LYS A 18 11.53 14.35 -17.05
C LYS A 18 10.71 15.49 -16.41
N SER A 19 10.27 16.45 -17.21
CA SER A 19 9.38 17.56 -16.79
C SER A 19 7.88 17.20 -16.79
N LYS A 20 7.52 15.92 -16.96
CA LYS A 20 6.14 15.40 -17.01
C LYS A 20 5.24 16.03 -18.09
N GLN A 21 5.81 16.61 -19.14
CA GLN A 21 5.07 17.24 -20.25
C GLN A 21 4.63 16.21 -21.31
N TYR A 22 3.94 15.16 -20.90
CA TYR A 22 3.72 13.94 -21.71
C TYR A 22 3.03 14.17 -23.06
N HIS A 23 2.04 15.07 -23.14
CA HIS A 23 1.39 15.39 -24.42
C HIS A 23 2.34 16.00 -25.45
N GLN A 24 3.26 16.88 -25.01
CA GLN A 24 4.27 17.47 -25.90
C GLN A 24 5.29 16.42 -26.33
N VAL A 25 5.69 15.52 -25.42
CA VAL A 25 6.56 14.39 -25.76
C VAL A 25 5.91 13.52 -26.83
N LYS A 26 4.63 13.16 -26.69
CA LYS A 26 3.87 12.38 -27.67
C LYS A 26 3.92 13.01 -29.07
N GLN A 27 3.68 14.32 -29.17
CA GLN A 27 3.73 15.05 -30.45
C GLN A 27 5.11 14.99 -31.10
N ILE A 28 6.18 15.20 -30.32
CA ILE A 28 7.57 15.14 -30.81
C ILE A 28 7.89 13.73 -31.32
N LEU A 29 7.52 12.69 -30.57
CA LEU A 29 7.79 11.31 -30.95
C LEU A 29 7.01 10.88 -32.20
N GLN A 30 5.78 11.36 -32.37
CA GLN A 30 5.00 11.12 -33.59
C GLN A 30 5.70 11.70 -34.84
N GLN A 31 6.26 12.91 -34.74
CA GLN A 31 7.03 13.52 -35.82
C GLN A 31 8.32 12.73 -36.12
N ILE A 32 8.99 12.23 -35.09
CA ILE A 32 10.19 11.39 -35.26
C ILE A 32 9.85 10.09 -36.01
N LEU A 33 8.77 9.40 -35.62
CA LEU A 33 8.38 8.12 -36.20
C LEU A 33 7.87 8.24 -37.64
N GLN A 34 7.32 9.40 -38.04
CA GLN A 34 6.94 9.68 -39.44
C GLN A 34 8.12 9.67 -40.42
N HIS A 35 9.36 9.80 -39.92
CA HIS A 35 10.57 9.78 -40.74
C HIS A 35 11.28 8.42 -40.74
N SER A 36 10.55 7.33 -40.47
CA SER A 36 11.05 5.94 -40.48
C SER A 36 12.24 5.70 -39.54
N ASN A 37 12.13 6.18 -38.30
CA ASN A 37 13.15 5.94 -37.26
C ASN A 37 12.84 4.63 -36.50
N GLU A 38 13.52 3.55 -36.85
CA GLU A 38 13.45 2.26 -36.12
C GLU A 38 14.36 2.24 -34.88
N ASN A 39 14.27 3.28 -34.04
CA ASN A 39 15.03 3.34 -32.80
C ASN A 39 14.20 2.80 -31.63
N ILE A 40 14.64 1.69 -31.03
CA ILE A 40 14.00 1.06 -29.87
C ILE A 40 13.78 2.06 -28.74
N SER A 41 14.73 2.97 -28.47
CA SER A 41 14.60 3.95 -27.38
C SER A 41 13.44 4.93 -27.59
N VAL A 42 13.13 5.26 -28.85
CA VAL A 42 11.99 6.12 -29.22
C VAL A 42 10.67 5.39 -29.00
N TYR A 43 10.58 4.12 -29.38
CA TYR A 43 9.39 3.30 -29.09
C TYR A 43 9.20 3.09 -27.58
N LEU A 44 10.28 2.85 -26.82
CA LEU A 44 10.21 2.77 -25.37
C LEU A 44 9.68 4.05 -24.73
N LEU A 45 10.20 5.20 -25.15
CA LEU A 45 9.72 6.49 -24.65
C LEU A 45 8.27 6.72 -25.06
N MET A 46 7.85 6.30 -26.25
CA MET A 46 6.45 6.39 -26.69
C MET A 46 5.53 5.53 -25.83
N GLY A 47 5.90 4.27 -25.56
CA GLY A 47 5.14 3.39 -24.66
C GLY A 47 5.03 3.98 -23.26
N ASN A 48 6.14 4.52 -22.73
CA ASN A 48 6.17 5.17 -21.41
C ASN A 48 5.26 6.41 -21.37
N VAL A 49 5.20 7.19 -22.45
CA VAL A 49 4.32 8.35 -22.56
C VAL A 49 2.85 7.92 -22.61
N HIS A 50 2.51 6.89 -23.40
CA HIS A 50 1.16 6.33 -23.43
C HIS A 50 0.73 5.85 -22.03
N TYR A 51 1.57 5.08 -21.34
CA TYR A 51 1.31 4.65 -19.96
C TYR A 51 1.16 5.84 -19.01
N CYS A 52 2.02 6.87 -19.13
CA CYS A 52 1.92 8.07 -18.32
C CYS A 52 0.60 8.83 -18.51
N LEU A 53 0.07 8.83 -19.74
CA LEU A 53 -1.21 9.40 -20.12
C LEU A 53 -2.41 8.48 -19.84
N SER A 54 -2.20 7.32 -19.21
CA SER A 54 -3.23 6.29 -18.96
C SER A 54 -3.83 5.71 -20.24
N GLU A 55 -3.13 5.81 -21.36
CA GLU A 55 -3.45 5.21 -22.66
C GLU A 55 -2.87 3.79 -22.71
N TYR A 56 -3.33 2.92 -21.81
CA TYR A 56 -2.70 1.62 -21.55
C TYR A 56 -2.76 0.65 -22.73
N GLN A 57 -3.82 0.68 -23.54
CA GLN A 57 -3.93 -0.16 -24.73
C GLN A 57 -2.83 0.17 -25.75
N GLN A 58 -2.59 1.47 -25.98
CA GLN A 58 -1.52 1.93 -26.86
C GLN A 58 -0.15 1.61 -26.27
N ALA A 59 0.01 1.69 -24.95
CA ALA A 59 1.24 1.26 -24.28
C ALA A 59 1.50 -0.25 -24.52
N VAL A 60 0.47 -1.10 -24.39
CA VAL A 60 0.56 -2.54 -24.71
C VAL A 60 0.99 -2.77 -26.15
N GLU A 61 0.39 -2.08 -27.13
CA GLU A 61 0.74 -2.22 -28.54
C GLU A 61 2.22 -1.88 -28.79
N ILE A 62 2.68 -0.76 -28.25
CA ILE A 62 4.06 -0.29 -28.42
C ILE A 62 5.04 -1.20 -27.69
N TYR A 63 4.80 -1.56 -26.42
CA TYR A 63 5.68 -2.47 -25.70
C TYR A 63 5.70 -3.87 -26.33
N SER A 64 4.56 -4.38 -26.79
CA SER A 64 4.49 -5.65 -27.52
C SER A 64 5.32 -5.62 -28.80
N TYR A 65 5.29 -4.50 -29.55
CA TYR A 65 6.19 -4.32 -30.68
C TYR A 65 7.67 -4.35 -30.24
N VAL A 66 8.03 -3.64 -29.17
CA VAL A 66 9.40 -3.63 -28.65
C VAL A 66 9.86 -5.04 -28.23
N THR A 67 9.00 -5.83 -27.56
CA THR A 67 9.34 -7.21 -27.18
C THR A 67 9.59 -8.14 -28.38
N LYS A 68 9.08 -7.82 -29.57
CA LYS A 68 9.36 -8.60 -30.79
C LYS A 68 10.73 -8.30 -31.38
N ILE A 69 11.16 -7.03 -31.31
CA ILE A 69 12.46 -6.59 -31.87
C ILE A 69 13.61 -6.66 -30.86
N ALA A 70 13.30 -6.63 -29.56
CA ALA A 70 14.25 -6.70 -28.45
C ALA A 70 13.69 -7.58 -27.32
N PRO A 71 13.61 -8.91 -27.54
CA PRO A 71 12.95 -9.84 -26.60
C PRO A 71 13.64 -9.92 -25.24
N ASP A 72 14.94 -9.64 -25.17
CA ASP A 72 15.75 -9.80 -23.95
C ASP A 72 15.81 -8.52 -23.08
N MET A 73 14.89 -7.58 -23.27
CA MET A 73 14.81 -6.37 -22.44
C MET A 73 13.80 -6.54 -21.30
N ALA A 74 14.27 -7.00 -20.13
CA ALA A 74 13.43 -7.24 -18.94
C ALA A 74 12.53 -6.06 -18.56
N ALA A 75 13.05 -4.83 -18.60
CA ALA A 75 12.30 -3.62 -18.30
C ALA A 75 11.03 -3.44 -19.16
N VAL A 76 11.07 -3.89 -20.41
CA VAL A 76 9.92 -3.80 -21.33
C VAL A 76 8.84 -4.79 -20.93
N HIS A 77 9.23 -5.99 -20.52
CA HIS A 77 8.28 -6.99 -20.02
C HIS A 77 7.64 -6.55 -18.70
N VAL A 78 8.36 -5.86 -17.81
CA VAL A 78 7.73 -5.23 -16.62
C VAL A 78 6.73 -4.16 -17.02
N ASN A 79 7.09 -3.26 -17.96
CA ASN A 79 6.17 -2.20 -18.40
C ASN A 79 4.97 -2.74 -19.16
N LEU A 80 5.15 -3.79 -19.95
CA LEU A 80 4.09 -4.52 -20.61
C LEU A 80 3.16 -5.18 -19.58
N GLY A 81 3.73 -5.86 -18.57
CA GLY A 81 2.98 -6.44 -17.48
C GLY A 81 2.17 -5.40 -16.68
N ASN A 82 2.79 -4.26 -16.39
CA ASN A 82 2.09 -3.14 -15.74
C ASN A 82 0.95 -2.60 -16.60
N SER A 83 1.13 -2.52 -17.92
CA SER A 83 0.10 -2.06 -18.84
C SER A 83 -1.07 -3.05 -18.92
N TYR A 84 -0.78 -4.35 -18.99
CA TYR A 84 -1.81 -5.41 -18.91
C TYR A 84 -2.55 -5.39 -17.57
N ALA A 85 -1.84 -5.22 -16.45
CA ALA A 85 -2.47 -5.15 -15.13
C ALA A 85 -3.41 -3.95 -15.00
N LYS A 86 -3.05 -2.78 -15.56
CA LYS A 86 -3.93 -1.60 -15.62
C LYS A 86 -5.15 -1.79 -16.53
N LEU A 87 -5.11 -2.75 -17.45
CA LEU A 87 -6.23 -3.19 -18.27
C LEU A 87 -6.99 -4.38 -17.66
N GLU A 88 -6.63 -4.82 -16.45
CA GLU A 88 -7.17 -6.02 -15.78
C GLU A 88 -6.94 -7.34 -16.56
N CYS A 89 -6.00 -7.34 -17.51
CA CYS A 89 -5.52 -8.54 -18.21
C CYS A 89 -4.49 -9.27 -17.34
N PHE A 90 -4.94 -9.85 -16.23
CA PHE A 90 -4.05 -10.38 -15.19
C PHE A 90 -3.17 -11.55 -15.65
N ASP A 91 -3.68 -12.47 -16.47
CA ASP A 91 -2.90 -13.60 -16.98
C ASP A 91 -1.73 -13.14 -17.85
N ASP A 92 -1.97 -12.17 -18.76
CA ASP A 92 -0.92 -11.59 -19.60
C ASP A 92 0.09 -10.78 -18.79
N ALA A 93 -0.37 -10.11 -17.73
CA ALA A 93 0.50 -9.38 -16.81
C ALA A 93 1.47 -10.33 -16.09
N ILE A 94 0.96 -11.44 -15.55
CA ILE A 94 1.75 -12.49 -14.89
C ILE A 94 2.81 -13.04 -15.84
N ILE A 95 2.43 -13.45 -17.05
CA ILE A 95 3.36 -13.97 -18.06
C ILE A 95 4.47 -12.95 -18.37
N SER A 96 4.12 -11.66 -18.42
CA SER A 96 5.08 -10.60 -18.68
C SER A 96 6.05 -10.41 -17.51
N TYR A 97 5.57 -10.45 -16.27
CA TYR A 97 6.45 -10.40 -15.10
C TYR A 97 7.39 -11.60 -15.00
N GLU A 98 6.88 -12.82 -15.24
CA GLU A 98 7.69 -14.04 -15.26
C GLU A 98 8.83 -13.95 -16.29
N LYS A 99 8.53 -13.43 -17.50
CA LYS A 99 9.56 -13.17 -18.52
C LYS A 99 10.60 -12.17 -18.06
N ALA A 100 10.17 -11.06 -17.44
CA ALA A 100 11.11 -10.06 -16.92
C ALA A 100 12.08 -10.66 -15.90
N ILE A 101 11.56 -11.47 -14.97
CA ILE A 101 12.33 -12.16 -13.93
C ILE A 101 13.30 -13.17 -14.54
N ALA A 102 12.86 -13.92 -15.55
CA ALA A 102 13.68 -14.91 -16.24
C ALA A 102 14.83 -14.28 -17.03
N ILE A 103 14.61 -13.10 -17.63
CA ILE A 103 15.62 -12.36 -18.40
C ILE A 103 16.65 -11.71 -17.48
N ASP A 104 16.18 -10.97 -16.46
CA ASP A 104 17.05 -10.30 -15.51
C ASP A 104 16.48 -10.43 -14.08
N PRO A 105 17.09 -11.31 -13.25
CA PRO A 105 16.69 -11.49 -11.86
C PRO A 105 16.79 -10.21 -11.00
N SER A 106 17.46 -9.15 -11.45
CA SER A 106 17.46 -7.86 -10.75
C SER A 106 16.06 -7.23 -10.65
N PHE A 107 15.18 -7.55 -11.60
CA PHE A 107 13.77 -7.12 -11.59
C PHE A 107 12.90 -7.94 -10.65
N LEU A 108 13.39 -9.04 -10.06
CA LEU A 108 12.65 -9.93 -9.16
C LEU A 108 11.86 -9.15 -8.12
N LYS A 109 12.49 -8.20 -7.43
CA LYS A 109 11.82 -7.45 -6.36
C LYS A 109 10.64 -6.61 -6.87
N VAL A 110 10.75 -5.99 -8.03
CA VAL A 110 9.72 -5.09 -8.59
C VAL A 110 8.62 -5.90 -9.27
N ALA A 111 9.01 -6.80 -10.18
CA ALA A 111 8.08 -7.65 -10.92
C ALA A 111 7.27 -8.55 -9.97
N CYS A 112 7.91 -9.17 -8.97
CA CYS A 112 7.19 -10.01 -8.02
C CYS A 112 6.27 -9.23 -7.08
N ARG A 113 6.63 -7.99 -6.68
CA ARG A 113 5.73 -7.16 -5.87
C ARG A 113 4.41 -6.90 -6.59
N ASN A 114 4.50 -6.52 -7.86
CA ASN A 114 3.33 -6.28 -8.71
C ASN A 114 2.58 -7.60 -8.98
N ALA A 115 3.30 -8.69 -9.27
CA ALA A 115 2.71 -9.98 -9.54
C ALA A 115 2.02 -10.59 -8.31
N VAL A 116 2.49 -10.39 -7.07
CA VAL A 116 1.76 -10.80 -5.85
C VAL A 116 0.38 -10.15 -5.78
N TYR A 117 0.30 -8.85 -6.09
CA TYR A 117 -1.00 -8.16 -6.19
C TYR A 117 -1.85 -8.74 -7.32
N VAL A 118 -1.29 -8.92 -8.51
CA VAL A 118 -2.03 -9.44 -9.69
C VAL A 118 -2.53 -10.87 -9.47
N HIS A 119 -1.72 -11.78 -8.93
CA HIS A 119 -2.16 -13.13 -8.57
C HIS A 119 -3.31 -13.09 -7.55
N SER A 120 -3.27 -12.16 -6.60
CA SER A 120 -4.35 -12.00 -5.63
C SER A 120 -5.64 -11.48 -6.27
N MET A 121 -5.54 -10.51 -7.19
CA MET A 121 -6.69 -10.00 -7.96
C MET A 121 -7.29 -11.09 -8.87
N ASN A 122 -6.45 -11.98 -9.40
CA ASN A 122 -6.85 -13.15 -10.19
C ASN A 122 -7.28 -14.35 -9.33
N GLN A 123 -7.41 -14.19 -8.00
CA GLN A 123 -7.81 -15.24 -7.05
C GLN A 123 -6.90 -16.49 -7.02
N GLN A 124 -5.65 -16.35 -7.46
CA GLN A 124 -4.66 -17.43 -7.51
C GLN A 124 -3.90 -17.53 -6.18
N ILE A 125 -4.41 -18.35 -5.26
CA ILE A 125 -3.89 -18.47 -3.89
C ILE A 125 -2.43 -18.95 -3.85
N ILE A 126 -2.16 -20.12 -4.44
CA ILE A 126 -0.85 -20.78 -4.30
C ILE A 126 0.27 -19.92 -4.91
N PRO A 127 0.16 -19.42 -6.16
CA PRO A 127 1.18 -18.54 -6.74
C PRO A 127 1.37 -17.26 -5.94
N ALA A 128 0.29 -16.64 -5.43
CA ALA A 128 0.40 -15.44 -4.62
C ALA A 128 1.18 -15.69 -3.31
N LEU A 129 0.96 -16.84 -2.67
CA LEU A 129 1.67 -17.22 -1.44
C LEU A 129 3.15 -17.53 -1.70
N GLU A 130 3.44 -18.33 -2.73
CA GLU A 130 4.82 -18.69 -3.10
C GLU A 130 5.64 -17.45 -3.43
N MET A 131 5.11 -16.58 -4.30
CA MET A 131 5.80 -15.37 -4.69
C MET A 131 5.96 -14.39 -3.52
N CYS A 132 4.96 -14.28 -2.65
CA CYS A 132 5.09 -13.50 -1.42
C CYS A 132 6.22 -14.05 -0.51
N GLY A 133 6.31 -15.38 -0.39
CA GLY A 133 7.37 -16.11 0.29
C GLY A 133 8.77 -15.76 -0.19
N GLU A 134 8.94 -15.70 -1.50
CA GLU A 134 10.25 -15.47 -2.12
C GLU A 134 10.75 -14.02 -1.95
N VAL A 135 9.86 -13.03 -2.00
CA VAL A 135 10.28 -11.62 -2.16
C VAL A 135 9.88 -10.69 -1.01
N LEU A 136 8.81 -11.01 -0.29
CA LEU A 136 8.22 -10.12 0.72
C LEU A 136 8.33 -10.68 2.13
N ASP A 137 8.08 -11.96 2.33
CA ASP A 137 8.13 -12.56 3.66
C ASP A 137 8.38 -14.05 3.56
N ASN A 138 9.59 -14.48 3.88
CA ASN A 138 10.00 -15.88 3.81
C ASN A 138 9.20 -16.82 4.74
N SER A 139 8.38 -16.29 5.65
CA SER A 139 7.43 -17.09 6.44
C SER A 139 6.10 -17.34 5.72
N CYS A 140 5.85 -16.67 4.59
CA CYS A 140 4.70 -16.88 3.74
C CYS A 140 4.95 -18.09 2.84
N ASP A 141 4.34 -19.22 3.20
CA ASP A 141 4.32 -20.42 2.38
C ASP A 141 2.88 -20.93 2.19
N SER A 142 2.72 -22.03 1.46
CA SER A 142 1.43 -22.67 1.24
C SER A 142 0.75 -23.20 2.53
N ASN A 143 1.50 -23.35 3.62
CA ASN A 143 0.97 -23.78 4.93
C ASN A 143 0.61 -22.61 5.85
N SER A 144 1.04 -21.39 5.55
CA SER A 144 0.82 -20.20 6.40
C SER A 144 -0.66 -19.99 6.80
N LEU A 145 -1.61 -20.27 5.89
CA LEU A 145 -3.04 -20.24 6.19
C LEU A 145 -3.44 -21.30 7.22
N ASN A 146 -2.94 -22.54 7.08
CA ASN A 146 -3.20 -23.62 8.02
C ASN A 146 -2.62 -23.34 9.40
N VAL A 147 -1.42 -22.75 9.47
CA VAL A 147 -0.81 -22.31 10.74
C VAL A 147 -1.73 -21.30 11.44
N THR A 148 -2.26 -20.35 10.69
CA THR A 148 -3.14 -19.30 11.23
C THR A 148 -4.48 -19.84 11.69
N LEU A 149 -5.16 -20.60 10.83
CA LEU A 149 -6.49 -21.13 11.13
C LEU A 149 -6.48 -22.24 12.20
N GLY A 150 -5.38 -23.00 12.27
CA GLY A 150 -5.16 -24.08 13.24
C GLY A 150 -4.51 -23.67 14.56
N SER A 151 -4.10 -22.40 14.69
CA SER A 151 -3.50 -21.89 15.93
C SER A 151 -4.43 -22.02 17.14
N LYS A 152 -3.83 -22.30 18.30
CA LYS A 152 -4.50 -22.36 19.61
C LYS A 152 -4.20 -21.15 20.50
N CYS A 153 -3.42 -20.19 19.98
CA CYS A 153 -3.14 -18.95 20.70
C CYS A 153 -4.43 -18.18 20.99
N ASN A 154 -4.43 -17.44 22.08
CA ASN A 154 -5.52 -16.55 22.50
C ASN A 154 -4.96 -15.44 23.40
N ARG A 155 -5.78 -14.44 23.75
CA ARG A 155 -5.35 -13.32 24.60
C ARG A 155 -4.63 -13.74 25.89
N SER A 156 -5.07 -14.82 26.56
CA SER A 156 -4.48 -15.28 27.81
C SER A 156 -3.23 -16.14 27.61
N ASN A 157 -3.05 -16.72 26.43
CA ASN A 157 -1.89 -17.52 26.05
C ASN A 157 -1.49 -17.21 24.59
N PRO A 158 -0.94 -16.01 24.33
CA PRO A 158 -0.54 -15.61 22.97
C PRO A 158 0.77 -16.29 22.59
N SER A 159 1.18 -16.19 21.31
CA SER A 159 2.49 -16.71 20.91
C SER A 159 3.63 -15.99 21.65
N PRO A 160 4.79 -16.66 21.82
CA PRO A 160 5.99 -16.00 22.33
C PRO A 160 6.41 -14.78 21.48
N THR A 161 6.19 -14.84 20.17
CA THR A 161 6.51 -13.75 19.25
C THR A 161 5.64 -12.53 19.51
N TYR A 162 4.32 -12.70 19.66
CA TYR A 162 3.41 -11.61 20.01
C TYR A 162 3.79 -10.96 21.33
N SER A 163 4.02 -11.76 22.37
CA SER A 163 4.46 -11.26 23.69
C SER A 163 5.76 -10.46 23.60
N SER A 164 6.71 -10.95 22.80
CA SER A 164 7.97 -10.24 22.54
C SER A 164 7.74 -8.92 21.81
N HIS A 165 6.87 -8.88 20.79
CA HIS A 165 6.55 -7.65 20.05
C HIS A 165 5.87 -6.62 20.93
N VAL A 166 4.85 -7.00 21.71
CA VAL A 166 4.18 -6.09 22.66
C VAL A 166 5.20 -5.47 23.62
N ASN A 167 6.14 -6.27 24.15
CA ASN A 167 7.20 -5.76 25.02
C ASN A 167 8.16 -4.79 24.30
N ILE A 168 8.49 -5.05 23.03
CA ILE A 168 9.33 -4.15 22.22
C ILE A 168 8.61 -2.82 21.98
N TYR A 169 7.36 -2.85 21.53
CA TYR A 169 6.56 -1.65 21.30
C TYR A 169 6.33 -0.86 22.58
N ASN A 170 6.13 -1.54 23.71
CA ASN A 170 6.01 -0.91 25.02
C ASN A 170 7.28 -0.14 25.41
N LYS A 171 8.46 -0.74 25.21
CA LYS A 171 9.73 -0.03 25.42
C LYS A 171 9.88 1.16 24.49
N LEU A 172 9.52 1.01 23.21
CA LEU A 172 9.56 2.12 22.26
C LEU A 172 8.62 3.28 22.65
N HIS A 173 7.47 3.01 23.26
CA HIS A 173 6.61 4.05 23.84
C HIS A 173 7.26 4.80 25.00
N ILE A 174 8.07 4.12 25.83
CA ILE A 174 8.68 4.68 27.04
C ILE A 174 9.99 5.39 26.72
N ASP A 175 10.82 4.77 25.89
CA ASP A 175 12.21 5.18 25.65
C ASP A 175 12.37 5.99 24.35
N GLY A 176 11.38 5.95 23.46
CA GLY A 176 11.51 6.47 22.10
C GLY A 176 12.32 5.54 21.18
N ASP A 177 12.50 5.95 19.94
CA ASP A 177 13.44 5.31 19.00
C ASP A 177 14.72 6.15 18.93
N LEU A 178 15.57 5.98 19.95
CA LEU A 178 16.83 6.72 20.09
C LEU A 178 17.76 6.56 18.88
N LYS A 179 17.71 5.41 18.20
CA LYS A 179 18.53 5.16 17.01
C LYS A 179 18.16 6.09 15.86
N ASN A 180 16.88 6.41 15.73
CA ASN A 180 16.36 7.30 14.71
C ASN A 180 16.02 8.71 15.25
N GLY A 181 16.42 9.02 16.48
CA GLY A 181 16.20 10.32 17.11
C GLY A 181 14.74 10.66 17.41
N ILE A 182 13.85 9.66 17.46
CA ILE A 182 12.42 9.88 17.73
C ILE A 182 12.19 9.85 19.24
N ARG A 183 11.61 10.92 19.78
CA ARG A 183 11.38 11.04 21.22
C ARG A 183 10.21 10.17 21.67
N PRO A 184 10.16 9.76 22.96
CA PRO A 184 9.05 8.99 23.50
C PRO A 184 7.69 9.59 23.16
N GLU A 185 7.52 10.91 23.20
CA GLU A 185 6.26 11.63 22.96
C GLU A 185 5.79 11.56 21.50
N GLU A 186 6.70 11.39 20.56
CA GLU A 186 6.46 11.33 19.11
C GLU A 186 6.18 9.90 18.61
N MET A 187 6.50 8.88 19.42
CA MET A 187 6.25 7.48 19.06
C MET A 187 4.75 7.16 19.00
N TYR A 188 4.31 6.56 17.89
CA TYR A 188 2.97 5.98 17.73
C TYR A 188 1.82 6.93 18.11
N MET A 189 1.79 8.11 17.49
CA MET A 189 0.77 9.14 17.77
C MET A 189 -0.66 8.75 17.36
N GLY A 190 -0.84 7.67 16.57
CA GLY A 190 -2.13 7.25 16.03
C GLY A 190 -2.51 7.91 14.68
N ILE A 191 -1.53 8.42 13.94
CA ILE A 191 -1.78 9.13 12.68
C ILE A 191 -2.25 8.21 11.53
N SER A 192 -2.13 6.88 11.68
CA SER A 192 -2.51 5.90 10.64
C SER A 192 -4.02 5.90 10.34
N THR A 193 -4.85 6.44 11.23
CA THR A 193 -6.30 6.62 11.01
C THR A 193 -6.62 7.80 10.09
N ILE A 194 -5.72 8.78 9.96
CA ILE A 194 -5.98 10.06 9.26
C ILE A 194 -6.43 9.88 7.80
N PRO A 195 -5.78 9.04 6.97
CA PRO A 195 -6.20 8.83 5.59
C PRO A 195 -7.63 8.26 5.46
N TRP A 196 -8.16 7.69 6.54
CA TRP A 196 -9.41 6.94 6.51
C TRP A 196 -10.57 7.64 7.25
N ILE A 197 -10.39 8.90 7.64
CA ILE A 197 -11.39 9.65 8.41
C ILE A 197 -12.75 9.71 7.68
N VAL A 198 -12.74 9.92 6.36
CA VAL A 198 -13.97 9.98 5.54
C VAL A 198 -14.61 8.60 5.42
N ALA A 199 -13.85 7.57 5.04
CA ALA A 199 -14.36 6.20 5.00
C ALA A 199 -14.99 5.74 6.34
N ILE A 200 -14.35 6.09 7.46
CA ILE A 200 -14.87 5.79 8.80
C ILE A 200 -16.16 6.58 9.08
N LYS A 201 -16.24 7.85 8.65
CA LYS A 201 -17.46 8.68 8.75
C LYS A 201 -18.62 8.03 8.00
N ASP A 202 -18.38 7.57 6.77
CA ASP A 202 -19.41 6.95 5.93
C ASP A 202 -19.90 5.63 6.55
N LEU A 203 -18.99 4.82 7.10
CA LEU A 203 -19.37 3.61 7.85
C LEU A 203 -20.16 3.92 9.12
N VAL A 204 -19.78 4.97 9.85
CA VAL A 204 -20.52 5.44 11.03
C VAL A 204 -21.95 5.82 10.66
N ASP A 205 -22.14 6.59 9.58
CA ASP A 205 -23.47 7.01 9.11
C ASP A 205 -24.28 5.84 8.59
N LEU A 206 -23.70 5.02 7.70
CA LEU A 206 -24.33 3.85 7.09
C LEU A 206 -24.85 2.87 8.15
N THR A 207 -24.15 2.77 9.26
CA THR A 207 -24.50 1.85 10.37
C THR A 207 -25.14 2.54 11.56
N ASN A 208 -25.38 3.85 11.49
CA ASN A 208 -25.95 4.68 12.56
C ASN A 208 -25.19 4.56 13.91
N SER A 209 -23.87 4.37 13.85
CA SER A 209 -23.03 4.05 15.00
C SER A 209 -22.78 5.26 15.91
N ASN A 210 -22.68 5.05 17.23
CA ASN A 210 -22.54 6.12 18.21
C ASN A 210 -21.35 5.95 19.18
N THR A 211 -20.75 4.76 19.24
CA THR A 211 -19.58 4.46 20.08
C THR A 211 -18.54 3.73 19.26
N LEU A 212 -17.28 4.14 19.37
CA LEU A 212 -16.16 3.58 18.61
C LEU A 212 -15.05 3.06 19.52
N LEU A 213 -14.43 1.95 19.12
CA LEU A 213 -13.15 1.48 19.65
C LEU A 213 -12.09 1.64 18.57
N ASP A 214 -10.97 2.28 18.90
CA ASP A 214 -9.76 2.26 18.09
C ASP A 214 -8.79 1.22 18.65
N TYR A 215 -8.74 0.07 17.98
CA TYR A 215 -7.95 -1.10 18.33
C TYR A 215 -6.55 -0.99 17.73
N GLY A 216 -5.56 -0.70 18.57
CA GLY A 216 -4.18 -0.37 18.18
C GLY A 216 -3.96 1.13 17.93
N SER A 217 -4.67 1.97 18.67
CA SER A 217 -4.68 3.43 18.55
C SER A 217 -3.32 4.13 18.82
N GLY A 218 -2.32 3.39 19.33
CA GLY A 218 -1.15 3.99 19.94
C GLY A 218 -1.55 4.96 21.06
N LYS A 219 -1.14 6.22 20.92
CA LYS A 219 -1.47 7.28 21.87
C LYS A 219 -2.80 8.00 21.65
N GLY A 220 -3.51 7.73 20.54
CA GLY A 220 -4.78 8.39 20.26
C GLY A 220 -4.69 9.92 20.14
N ILE A 221 -3.54 10.48 19.74
CA ILE A 221 -3.34 11.94 19.66
C ILE A 221 -4.21 12.56 18.56
N GLN A 222 -4.44 11.82 17.47
CA GLN A 222 -5.27 12.23 16.34
C GLN A 222 -6.68 12.67 16.77
N TYR A 223 -7.25 12.04 17.81
CA TYR A 223 -8.58 12.40 18.32
C TYR A 223 -8.63 13.74 19.06
N LYS A 224 -7.47 14.32 19.39
CA LYS A 224 -7.35 15.60 20.08
C LYS A 224 -6.83 16.72 19.18
N THR A 225 -6.05 16.38 18.15
CA THR A 225 -5.31 17.37 17.35
C THR A 225 -5.81 17.54 15.93
N VAL A 226 -6.52 16.57 15.36
CA VAL A 226 -7.04 16.67 14.00
C VAL A 226 -8.33 17.50 14.00
N LEU A 227 -8.35 18.53 13.16
CA LEU A 227 -9.49 19.40 12.91
C LEU A 227 -10.03 19.12 11.50
N PRO A 228 -11.03 18.23 11.36
CA PRO A 228 -11.58 17.90 10.06
C PRO A 228 -12.55 18.99 9.59
N GLU A 229 -12.72 19.05 8.27
CA GLU A 229 -13.62 19.96 7.57
C GLU A 229 -14.46 19.12 6.58
N ASP A 230 -15.75 19.44 6.44
CA ASP A 230 -16.60 18.77 5.45
C ASP A 230 -16.65 19.50 4.10
N GLU A 231 -17.31 18.91 3.10
CA GLU A 231 -17.44 19.47 1.75
C GLU A 231 -18.14 20.84 1.72
N ASN A 232 -18.88 21.20 2.77
CA ASN A 232 -19.54 22.50 2.92
C ASN A 232 -18.67 23.52 3.67
N HIS A 233 -17.39 23.20 3.91
CA HIS A 233 -16.45 24.01 4.70
C HIS A 233 -16.88 24.18 6.16
N THR A 234 -17.65 23.21 6.70
CA THR A 234 -17.98 23.20 8.13
C THR A 234 -16.79 22.65 8.90
N GLU A 235 -16.29 23.41 9.87
CA GLU A 235 -15.16 23.03 10.70
C GLU A 235 -15.62 22.32 11.98
N TYR A 236 -14.89 21.27 12.36
CA TYR A 236 -15.15 20.51 13.59
C TYR A 236 -13.94 20.56 14.54
N GLN A 237 -14.22 20.56 15.84
CA GLN A 237 -13.18 20.73 16.87
C GLN A 237 -12.31 19.47 17.06
N ASN A 238 -12.80 18.31 16.62
CA ASN A 238 -12.13 17.02 16.73
C ASN A 238 -12.90 15.97 15.90
N LEU A 239 -12.33 14.77 15.80
CA LEU A 239 -12.93 13.64 15.07
C LEU A 239 -14.23 13.13 15.69
N ARG A 240 -14.39 13.22 17.01
CA ARG A 240 -15.60 12.76 17.70
C ARG A 240 -16.82 13.59 17.26
N ASP A 241 -16.65 14.91 17.18
CA ASP A 241 -17.70 15.82 16.74
C ASP A 241 -17.99 15.67 15.24
N TYR A 242 -16.96 15.46 14.42
CA TYR A 242 -17.09 15.19 12.98
C TYR A 242 -17.85 13.89 12.68
N TRP A 243 -17.48 12.80 13.35
CA TRP A 243 -18.17 11.52 13.24
C TRP A 243 -19.52 11.49 13.95
N LYS A 244 -19.87 12.52 14.72
CA LYS A 244 -21.12 12.61 15.51
C LYS A 244 -21.31 11.42 16.46
N VAL A 245 -20.22 10.93 17.02
CA VAL A 245 -20.22 9.83 17.99
C VAL A 245 -20.12 10.36 19.41
N SER A 246 -20.75 9.69 20.37
CA SER A 246 -20.68 10.08 21.79
C SER A 246 -19.31 9.76 22.42
N GLU A 247 -18.65 8.70 21.96
CA GLU A 247 -17.44 8.14 22.56
C GLU A 247 -16.50 7.53 21.52
N ILE A 248 -15.19 7.76 21.70
CA ILE A 248 -14.11 7.03 21.05
C ILE A 248 -13.20 6.49 22.16
N HIS A 249 -13.05 5.17 22.23
CA HIS A 249 -12.19 4.50 23.19
C HIS A 249 -10.89 4.06 22.52
N CYS A 250 -9.75 4.45 23.07
CA CYS A 250 -8.44 4.05 22.57
C CYS A 250 -7.97 2.78 23.27
N TYR A 251 -7.57 1.78 22.51
CA TYR A 251 -6.92 0.58 23.00
C TYR A 251 -5.58 0.37 22.29
N ASP A 252 -4.53 0.03 23.04
CA ASP A 252 -3.25 -0.41 22.49
C ASP A 252 -2.53 -1.30 23.53
N PRO A 253 -2.25 -2.59 23.23
CA PRO A 253 -1.68 -3.52 24.20
C PRO A 253 -0.26 -3.14 24.67
N ALA A 254 0.45 -2.33 23.90
CA ALA A 254 1.81 -1.89 24.18
C ALA A 254 1.86 -0.52 24.88
N TYR A 255 0.78 0.27 24.88
CA TYR A 255 0.75 1.58 25.52
C TYR A 255 0.03 1.57 26.87
N PRO A 256 0.73 1.75 28.02
CA PRO A 256 0.13 1.57 29.35
C PRO A 256 -1.17 2.36 29.61
N PRO A 257 -1.32 3.63 29.18
CA PRO A 257 -2.58 4.37 29.35
C PRO A 257 -3.78 3.78 28.60
N HIS A 258 -3.55 3.03 27.51
CA HIS A 258 -4.58 2.43 26.66
C HIS A 258 -4.52 0.88 26.67
N GLN A 259 -3.81 0.28 27.62
CA GLN A 259 -3.51 -1.15 27.60
C GLN A 259 -4.71 -2.05 27.94
N ASN A 260 -5.74 -1.50 28.57
CA ASN A 260 -6.87 -2.29 29.06
C ASN A 260 -8.03 -2.22 28.06
N LEU A 261 -8.34 -3.35 27.42
CA LEU A 261 -9.54 -3.47 26.59
C LEU A 261 -10.78 -3.59 27.50
N PRO A 262 -11.79 -2.72 27.36
CA PRO A 262 -13.01 -2.80 28.17
C PRO A 262 -13.81 -4.07 27.91
N ASN A 263 -14.41 -4.65 28.96
CA ASN A 263 -15.35 -5.78 28.83
C ASN A 263 -16.74 -5.32 28.38
N ARG A 264 -16.84 -4.75 27.18
CA ARG A 264 -18.08 -4.39 26.49
C ARG A 264 -17.83 -4.25 25.00
N GLN A 265 -18.91 -4.25 24.22
CA GLN A 265 -18.87 -3.97 22.79
C GLN A 265 -19.12 -2.48 22.48
N PHE A 266 -18.61 -2.05 21.33
CA PHE A 266 -18.77 -0.74 20.71
C PHE A 266 -19.60 -0.88 19.43
N ASP A 267 -20.24 0.18 18.96
CA ASP A 267 -20.98 0.10 17.69
C ASP A 267 -20.04 -0.17 16.51
N GLY A 268 -18.88 0.50 16.49
CA GLY A 268 -17.82 0.29 15.49
C GLY A 268 -16.46 0.02 16.11
N VAL A 269 -15.64 -0.77 15.42
CA VAL A 269 -14.22 -0.97 15.75
C VAL A 269 -13.36 -0.55 14.56
N ILE A 270 -12.34 0.25 14.82
CA ILE A 270 -11.34 0.73 13.86
C ILE A 270 -10.02 0.04 14.18
N SER A 271 -9.29 -0.45 13.18
CA SER A 271 -7.94 -0.98 13.38
C SER A 271 -7.05 -0.63 12.19
N THR A 272 -6.21 0.38 12.36
CA THR A 272 -5.38 0.92 11.27
C THR A 272 -3.90 0.71 11.57
N ASP A 273 -3.17 -0.01 10.70
CA ASP A 273 -1.72 -0.24 10.83
C ASP A 273 -1.37 -1.09 12.07
N VAL A 274 -2.00 -2.27 12.19
CA VAL A 274 -1.96 -3.14 13.38
C VAL A 274 -1.76 -4.61 13.02
N LEU A 275 -2.61 -5.15 12.14
CA LEU A 275 -2.67 -6.58 11.86
C LEU A 275 -1.35 -7.09 11.25
N GLU A 276 -0.70 -6.32 10.39
CA GLU A 276 0.61 -6.62 9.80
C GLU A 276 1.75 -6.74 10.83
N HIS A 277 1.58 -6.16 12.03
CA HIS A 277 2.53 -6.25 13.15
C HIS A 277 2.27 -7.44 14.07
N CYS A 278 1.14 -8.13 13.88
CA CYS A 278 0.73 -9.28 14.67
C CYS A 278 1.24 -10.57 14.02
N HIS A 279 1.79 -11.49 14.82
CA HIS A 279 2.32 -12.75 14.31
C HIS A 279 1.19 -13.66 13.78
N GLN A 280 1.45 -14.45 12.74
CA GLN A 280 0.43 -15.25 12.08
C GLN A 280 -0.32 -16.22 13.02
N GLU A 281 0.36 -16.76 14.04
CA GLU A 281 -0.27 -17.62 15.05
C GLU A 281 -1.31 -16.89 15.91
N ASP A 282 -1.20 -15.57 16.05
CA ASP A 282 -2.10 -14.76 16.86
C ASP A 282 -3.19 -14.09 16.02
N MET A 283 -3.07 -14.11 14.69
CA MET A 283 -3.95 -13.39 13.79
C MET A 283 -5.43 -13.75 14.00
N LYS A 284 -5.71 -15.05 14.13
CA LYS A 284 -7.08 -15.55 14.23
C LYS A 284 -7.80 -14.99 15.45
N TRP A 285 -7.19 -15.07 16.63
CA TRP A 285 -7.84 -14.61 17.85
C TRP A 285 -7.89 -13.09 17.94
N ILE A 286 -6.90 -12.38 17.37
CA ILE A 286 -6.89 -10.91 17.33
C ILE A 286 -8.03 -10.40 16.44
N ILE A 287 -8.20 -10.96 15.24
CA ILE A 287 -9.31 -10.58 14.36
C ILE A 287 -10.64 -10.97 15.01
N ASP A 288 -10.75 -12.16 15.61
CA ASP A 288 -11.97 -12.57 16.32
C ASP A 288 -12.32 -11.63 17.48
N GLU A 289 -11.32 -11.10 18.19
CA GLU A 289 -11.53 -10.12 19.24
C GLU A 289 -11.95 -8.74 18.72
N ILE A 290 -11.37 -8.29 17.61
CA ILE A 290 -11.79 -7.06 16.91
C ILE A 290 -13.27 -7.18 16.52
N PHE A 291 -13.66 -8.30 15.91
CA PHE A 291 -15.05 -8.55 15.52
C PHE A 291 -15.97 -8.70 16.73
N SER A 292 -15.56 -9.45 17.75
CA SER A 292 -16.33 -9.63 19.00
C SER A 292 -16.55 -8.32 19.75
N SER A 293 -15.66 -7.34 19.58
CA SER A 293 -15.78 -6.00 20.18
C SER A 293 -16.73 -5.08 19.42
N ALA A 294 -17.12 -5.43 18.20
CA ALA A 294 -18.02 -4.64 17.35
C ALA A 294 -19.47 -5.14 17.43
N LYS A 295 -20.44 -4.22 17.37
CA LYS A 295 -21.86 -4.55 17.20
C LYS A 295 -22.35 -4.37 15.77
N ARG A 296 -21.75 -3.45 15.01
CA ARG A 296 -22.27 -3.02 13.71
C ARG A 296 -21.23 -2.99 12.63
N PHE A 297 -20.03 -2.46 12.90
CA PHE A 297 -18.98 -2.48 11.89
C PHE A 297 -17.55 -2.66 12.39
N VAL A 298 -16.71 -3.19 11.51
CA VAL A 298 -15.25 -3.19 11.61
C VAL A 298 -14.66 -2.47 10.39
N PHE A 299 -13.83 -1.47 10.62
CA PHE A 299 -12.96 -0.89 9.60
C PHE A 299 -11.52 -1.26 9.92
N ALA A 300 -10.77 -1.74 8.92
CA ALA A 300 -9.34 -1.92 9.10
C ALA A 300 -8.55 -1.60 7.84
N ASN A 301 -7.27 -1.26 8.00
CA ASN A 301 -6.31 -1.27 6.90
C ASN A 301 -5.07 -2.07 7.29
N VAL A 302 -4.52 -2.80 6.31
CA VAL A 302 -3.41 -3.72 6.52
C VAL A 302 -2.38 -3.56 5.40
N ALA A 303 -1.13 -3.31 5.76
CA ALA A 303 -0.02 -3.25 4.83
C ALA A 303 0.46 -4.66 4.41
N CYS A 304 0.46 -4.92 3.11
CA CYS A 304 0.99 -6.12 2.47
C CYS A 304 2.33 -5.86 1.79
N TYR A 305 3.19 -5.13 2.49
CA TYR A 305 4.55 -4.81 2.08
C TYR A 305 5.44 -4.68 3.31
N LYS A 306 6.76 -4.79 3.13
CA LYS A 306 7.73 -4.59 4.21
C LYS A 306 7.69 -3.16 4.73
N ALA A 307 7.67 -2.98 6.05
CA ALA A 307 7.86 -1.67 6.66
C ALA A 307 9.22 -1.09 6.27
N SER A 308 9.31 0.25 6.20
CA SER A 308 10.60 0.94 6.14
C SER A 308 11.37 0.85 7.46
N LYS A 309 10.69 0.48 8.56
CA LYS A 309 11.24 0.37 9.91
C LYS A 309 11.56 -1.08 10.26
N SER A 310 12.69 -1.25 10.95
CA SER A 310 13.05 -2.49 11.63
C SER A 310 12.96 -2.30 13.14
N LEU A 311 12.53 -3.35 13.82
CA LEU A 311 12.50 -3.40 15.28
C LEU A 311 13.93 -3.50 15.84
N PRO A 312 14.14 -3.17 17.13
CA PRO A 312 15.45 -3.29 17.79
C PRO A 312 16.10 -4.67 17.71
N ASN A 313 15.32 -5.73 17.51
CA ASN A 313 15.80 -7.10 17.31
C ASN A 313 16.27 -7.39 15.86
N GLY A 314 16.27 -6.39 14.98
CA GLY A 314 16.68 -6.50 13.57
C GLY A 314 15.61 -7.02 12.61
N LYS A 315 14.46 -7.49 13.11
CA LYS A 315 13.34 -7.94 12.26
C LYS A 315 12.59 -6.75 11.68
N ASN A 316 11.91 -6.95 10.56
CA ASN A 316 11.00 -5.93 10.00
C ASN A 316 9.83 -5.69 10.97
N ALA A 317 9.34 -4.45 11.04
CA ALA A 317 8.20 -4.12 11.89
C ALA A 317 6.91 -4.81 11.44
N HIS A 318 6.71 -4.99 10.12
CA HIS A 318 5.64 -5.84 9.59
C HIS A 318 6.12 -7.28 9.62
N CYS A 319 5.46 -8.12 10.41
CA CYS A 319 5.85 -9.51 10.62
C CYS A 319 4.88 -10.52 10.00
N THR A 320 3.69 -10.07 9.57
CA THR A 320 2.78 -10.88 8.76
C THR A 320 2.44 -10.10 7.49
N ILE A 321 3.16 -10.40 6.42
CA ILE A 321 2.93 -9.81 5.09
C ILE A 321 2.34 -10.91 4.21
N ARG A 322 1.07 -10.79 3.82
CA ARG A 322 0.35 -11.86 3.12
C ARG A 322 -0.41 -11.31 1.90
N PRO A 323 -0.62 -12.12 0.85
CA PRO A 323 -1.48 -11.73 -0.27
C PRO A 323 -2.93 -11.55 0.19
N SER A 324 -3.74 -10.81 -0.55
CA SER A 324 -5.06 -10.37 -0.07
C SER A 324 -6.05 -11.52 -0.03
N VAL A 325 -5.85 -12.50 -0.92
CA VAL A 325 -6.59 -13.76 -0.90
C VAL A 325 -6.36 -14.57 0.39
N TRP A 326 -5.20 -14.43 1.05
CA TRP A 326 -4.97 -15.02 2.37
C TRP A 326 -5.77 -14.27 3.44
N TRP A 327 -5.74 -12.94 3.41
CA TRP A 327 -6.51 -12.10 4.35
C TRP A 327 -8.01 -12.35 4.23
N ASP A 328 -8.52 -12.46 3.00
CA ASP A 328 -9.93 -12.73 2.72
C ASP A 328 -10.39 -14.06 3.32
N LEU A 329 -9.59 -15.12 3.19
CA LEU A 329 -9.89 -16.43 3.79
C LEU A 329 -9.89 -16.40 5.31
N VAL A 330 -8.91 -15.71 5.93
CA VAL A 330 -8.87 -15.56 7.39
C VAL A 330 -10.08 -14.76 7.88
N LEU A 331 -10.37 -13.61 7.26
CA LEU A 331 -11.51 -12.76 7.60
C LEU A 331 -12.84 -13.51 7.47
N LYS A 332 -13.09 -14.18 6.34
CA LYS A 332 -14.33 -14.94 6.11
C LYS A 332 -14.52 -16.05 7.16
N SER A 333 -13.43 -16.71 7.57
CA SER A 333 -13.49 -17.77 8.58
C SER A 333 -13.95 -17.29 9.96
N ILE A 334 -13.78 -15.99 10.24
CA ILE A 334 -14.11 -15.35 11.51
C ILE A 334 -15.43 -14.59 11.40
N ALA A 335 -15.61 -13.79 10.34
CA ALA A 335 -16.80 -12.98 10.12
C ALA A 335 -18.09 -13.80 10.04
N GLN A 336 -18.02 -15.07 9.62
CA GLN A 336 -19.17 -15.99 9.67
C GLN A 336 -19.73 -16.22 11.09
N ASN A 337 -18.92 -16.01 12.14
CA ASN A 337 -19.36 -16.09 13.54
C ASN A 337 -19.97 -14.76 14.04
N HIS A 338 -19.87 -13.69 13.26
CA HIS A 338 -20.33 -12.33 13.57
C HIS A 338 -21.20 -11.78 12.42
N PRO A 339 -22.29 -12.47 12.03
CA PRO A 339 -23.06 -12.14 10.82
C PRO A 339 -23.73 -10.75 10.83
N GLU A 340 -23.88 -10.15 12.02
CA GLU A 340 -24.40 -8.80 12.22
C GLU A 340 -23.38 -7.69 11.96
N VAL A 341 -22.08 -8.02 11.94
CA VAL A 341 -20.99 -7.06 11.80
C VAL A 341 -20.65 -6.87 10.32
N LYS A 342 -20.89 -5.65 9.83
CA LYS A 342 -20.38 -5.21 8.52
C LYS A 342 -18.88 -4.99 8.62
N TYR A 343 -18.09 -5.35 7.62
CA TYR A 343 -16.67 -5.03 7.63
C TYR A 343 -16.20 -4.45 6.31
N CYS A 344 -15.24 -3.54 6.41
CA CYS A 344 -14.48 -3.00 5.29
C CYS A 344 -13.00 -3.03 5.67
N VAL A 345 -12.25 -3.99 5.11
CA VAL A 345 -10.83 -4.17 5.35
C VAL A 345 -10.06 -3.85 4.08
N LEU A 346 -9.17 -2.86 4.16
CA LEU A 346 -8.33 -2.41 3.06
C LEU A 346 -6.98 -3.08 3.13
N VAL A 347 -6.67 -3.89 2.13
CA VAL A 347 -5.39 -4.58 2.02
C VAL A 347 -4.50 -3.83 1.03
N LYS A 348 -3.42 -3.23 1.53
CA LYS A 348 -2.61 -2.24 0.82
C LYS A 348 -1.32 -2.86 0.27
N TYR A 349 -1.01 -2.59 -0.99
CA TYR A 349 0.22 -2.98 -1.68
C TYR A 349 1.01 -1.75 -2.11
N ILE A 350 2.31 -1.95 -2.34
CA ILE A 350 3.13 -1.00 -3.09
C ILE A 350 3.22 -1.51 -4.53
N TRP A 351 2.64 -0.73 -5.44
CA TRP A 351 2.74 -0.93 -6.87
C TRP A 351 3.88 -0.08 -7.42
N SER A 352 4.78 -0.70 -8.19
CA SER A 352 5.94 -0.01 -8.73
C SER A 352 5.85 0.05 -10.26
N ASP A 353 5.83 1.25 -10.83
CA ASP A 353 5.82 1.44 -12.28
C ASP A 353 6.72 2.61 -12.74
N ILE A 354 6.59 3.02 -13.99
CA ILE A 354 7.39 4.11 -14.58
C ILE A 354 7.10 5.50 -13.97
N LYS A 355 5.99 5.68 -13.25
CA LYS A 355 5.63 6.89 -12.50
C LYS A 355 6.23 6.87 -11.08
N GLY A 356 6.61 5.68 -10.59
CA GLY A 356 7.21 5.45 -9.29
C GLY A 356 6.42 4.43 -8.47
N ASP A 357 6.69 4.41 -7.16
CA ASP A 357 5.92 3.61 -6.21
C ASP A 357 4.61 4.34 -5.87
N GLU A 358 3.49 3.66 -6.03
CA GLU A 358 2.18 4.09 -5.59
C GLU A 358 1.56 3.07 -4.63
N SER A 359 0.65 3.54 -3.78
CA SER A 359 -0.15 2.64 -2.95
C SER A 359 -1.39 2.23 -3.71
N VAL A 360 -1.58 0.92 -3.89
CA VAL A 360 -2.84 0.34 -4.38
C VAL A 360 -3.45 -0.49 -3.27
N PHE A 361 -4.76 -0.68 -3.30
CA PHE A 361 -5.45 -1.46 -2.28
C PHE A 361 -6.55 -2.33 -2.88
N GLN A 362 -6.83 -3.45 -2.22
CA GLN A 362 -8.03 -4.25 -2.43
C GLN A 362 -8.95 -4.07 -1.24
N VAL A 363 -10.26 -3.99 -1.52
CA VAL A 363 -11.28 -3.94 -0.49
C VAL A 363 -11.81 -5.35 -0.23
N LEU A 364 -11.67 -5.81 1.01
CA LEU A 364 -12.27 -7.05 1.51
C LEU A 364 -13.47 -6.66 2.38
N SER A 365 -14.67 -7.02 1.95
CA SER A 365 -15.90 -6.56 2.60
C SER A 365 -17.07 -7.53 2.43
N ASN A 366 -17.98 -7.54 3.40
CA ASN A 366 -19.31 -8.15 3.29
C ASN A 366 -20.43 -7.12 3.00
N LEU A 367 -20.09 -5.86 2.75
CA LEU A 367 -21.04 -4.83 2.33
C LEU A 367 -21.61 -5.17 0.96
N LYS A 368 -22.89 -4.85 0.76
CA LYS A 368 -23.51 -5.00 -0.57
C LYS A 368 -22.93 -3.95 -1.53
N PRO A 369 -22.90 -4.20 -2.85
CA PRO A 369 -22.33 -3.26 -3.81
C PRO A 369 -22.87 -1.81 -3.70
N PRO A 370 -24.18 -1.57 -3.46
CA PRO A 370 -24.69 -0.21 -3.26
C PRO A 370 -24.15 0.45 -1.98
N GLU A 371 -24.02 -0.31 -0.90
CA GLU A 371 -23.50 0.20 0.39
C GLU A 371 -22.01 0.52 0.28
N LEU A 372 -21.25 -0.31 -0.43
CA LEU A 372 -19.82 -0.08 -0.62
C LEU A 372 -19.55 1.14 -1.51
N ALA A 373 -20.42 1.41 -2.48
CA ALA A 373 -20.32 2.60 -3.35
C ALA A 373 -20.57 3.93 -2.61
N GLU A 374 -21.17 3.88 -1.41
CA GLU A 374 -21.37 5.05 -0.54
C GLU A 374 -20.15 5.37 0.33
N ILE A 375 -19.13 4.49 0.38
CA ILE A 375 -17.94 4.69 1.19
C ILE A 375 -16.82 5.31 0.35
N GLU A 376 -16.35 6.50 0.73
CA GLU A 376 -15.22 7.17 0.07
C GLU A 376 -13.89 6.57 0.57
N LEU A 377 -13.32 5.69 -0.25
CA LEU A 377 -12.11 4.93 0.05
C LEU A 377 -10.82 5.58 -0.50
N ASN A 378 -10.88 6.78 -1.07
CA ASN A 378 -9.69 7.51 -1.48
C ASN A 378 -8.98 8.13 -0.25
N PRO A 379 -7.76 7.69 0.10
CA PRO A 379 -7.04 8.23 1.26
C PRO A 379 -6.64 9.72 1.13
N SER A 380 -6.82 10.30 -0.07
CA SER A 380 -6.55 11.71 -0.36
C SER A 380 -7.81 12.59 -0.32
N SER A 381 -9.00 12.01 -0.07
CA SER A 381 -10.26 12.75 0.02
C SER A 381 -10.38 13.56 1.31
N THR A 382 -9.47 13.36 2.27
CA THR A 382 -9.54 14.01 3.57
C THR A 382 -9.35 15.52 3.43
N THR A 383 -10.45 16.26 3.55
CA THR A 383 -10.43 17.73 3.69
C THR A 383 -10.02 18.05 5.13
N ILE A 384 -8.72 17.98 5.41
CA ILE A 384 -8.15 18.36 6.71
C ILE A 384 -7.56 19.75 6.58
N ARG A 385 -8.03 20.67 7.42
CA ARG A 385 -7.29 21.90 7.68
C ARG A 385 -6.08 21.52 8.55
N GLN A 386 -4.91 21.38 7.94
CA GLN A 386 -3.67 21.32 8.71
C GLN A 386 -3.63 22.58 9.59
N ILE A 387 -3.36 22.40 10.89
CA ILE A 387 -3.15 23.50 11.82
C ILE A 387 -2.19 24.49 11.13
N ARG A 388 -2.69 25.72 10.90
CA ARG A 388 -1.82 26.84 10.53
C ARG A 388 -0.72 26.94 11.58
N GLN A 389 0.52 26.97 11.11
CA GLN A 389 1.74 27.15 11.88
C GLN A 389 1.60 28.25 12.94
N GLU A 390 1.31 27.89 14.19
CA GLU A 390 1.61 28.71 15.39
C GLU A 390 1.84 27.80 16.60
N ARG A 391 2.78 26.86 16.49
CA ARG A 391 3.58 26.34 17.62
C ARG A 391 4.91 25.82 17.06
N GLU A 392 5.88 26.72 16.95
CA GLU A 392 7.28 26.42 16.58
C GLU A 392 8.04 25.55 17.60
N ASP A 393 7.39 25.08 18.68
CA ASP A 393 8.10 24.43 19.79
C ASP A 393 7.87 22.91 19.92
N LEU A 394 7.11 22.27 19.01
CA LEU A 394 6.81 20.82 19.11
C LEU A 394 6.93 20.02 17.80
N VAL A 395 7.55 20.59 16.76
CA VAL A 395 7.94 19.83 15.57
C VAL A 395 9.43 20.04 15.36
N PRO A 396 10.31 19.07 15.68
CA PRO A 396 11.69 19.15 15.25
C PRO A 396 11.72 19.18 13.73
N HIS A 397 12.29 20.26 13.21
CA HIS A 397 12.59 20.45 11.81
C HIS A 397 13.28 19.21 11.21
N THR A 398 12.86 18.89 9.99
CA THR A 398 13.62 18.15 8.97
C THR A 398 14.08 16.74 9.31
N LEU A 399 13.33 15.77 8.80
CA LEU A 399 13.92 14.83 7.84
C LEU A 399 13.10 14.91 6.54
N HIS A 400 13.50 15.83 5.65
CA HIS A 400 13.67 15.44 4.26
C HIS A 400 14.71 14.32 4.25
N GLY A 401 14.27 13.11 4.60
CA GLY A 401 14.90 11.91 4.09
C GLY A 401 14.70 11.98 2.59
N LYS A 402 15.72 12.43 1.88
CA LYS A 402 15.96 11.85 0.57
C LYS A 402 15.90 10.34 0.83
N ASP A 403 14.80 9.71 0.45
CA ASP A 403 14.97 8.35 -0.02
C ASP A 403 16.09 8.50 -1.04
N GLU A 404 17.24 7.90 -0.77
CA GLU A 404 18.05 7.38 -1.85
C GLU A 404 17.20 6.26 -2.48
N ARG A 405 16.13 6.69 -3.16
CA ARG A 405 15.44 5.94 -4.19
C ARG A 405 16.57 5.61 -5.13
N VAL A 406 16.84 4.33 -5.26
CA VAL A 406 17.44 3.82 -6.49
C VAL A 406 16.42 4.15 -7.57
N TYR A 407 16.51 5.39 -8.06
CA TYR A 407 16.15 5.71 -9.42
C TYR A 407 16.94 4.69 -10.25
N TYR A 408 16.25 3.92 -11.06
CA TYR A 408 16.84 3.45 -12.30
C TYR A 408 16.41 4.46 -13.36
N PRO A 409 17.10 5.61 -13.53
CA PRO A 409 17.08 6.21 -14.84
C PRO A 409 17.80 5.21 -15.74
N LEU A 410 17.15 4.76 -16.81
CA LEU A 410 17.85 4.07 -17.89
C LEU A 410 18.74 5.09 -18.62
N GLU A 411 19.78 5.57 -17.94
CA GLU A 411 20.94 6.21 -18.56
C GLU A 411 22.05 5.16 -18.60
N GLY A 412 22.24 4.54 -19.77
CA GLY A 412 23.30 3.55 -19.94
C GLY A 412 23.10 2.51 -21.04
N VAL A 413 22.67 2.90 -22.24
CA VAL A 413 23.06 2.14 -23.45
C VAL A 413 24.16 2.94 -24.13
N ALA A 414 25.38 2.77 -23.64
CA ALA A 414 26.55 3.07 -24.44
C ALA A 414 26.49 2.13 -25.64
N VAL A 415 26.22 2.68 -26.82
CA VAL A 415 26.34 1.97 -28.09
C VAL A 415 27.81 1.63 -28.25
N ASP A 416 28.14 0.34 -28.07
CA ASP A 416 29.47 -0.18 -28.34
C ASP A 416 29.74 -0.05 -29.85
N ARG A 417 30.44 1.02 -30.22
CA ARG A 417 31.02 1.16 -31.56
C ARG A 417 32.21 0.23 -31.64
N LYS A 418 32.03 -0.98 -32.15
CA LYS A 418 33.09 -1.75 -32.82
C LYS A 418 32.54 -2.95 -33.60
N SER A 419 32.45 -2.81 -34.91
CA SER A 419 33.00 -3.77 -35.89
C SER A 419 32.60 -3.40 -37.32
N THR A 420 33.48 -2.67 -38.01
CA THR A 420 33.68 -2.83 -39.45
C THR A 420 35.17 -2.66 -39.69
N VAL A 421 35.82 -3.78 -40.03
CA VAL A 421 37.04 -3.81 -40.85
C VAL A 421 36.60 -3.58 -42.28
#